data_AF-A0A4Q2QST8-F1
#
_entry.id   AF-A0A4Q2QST8-F1
#
_cell.length_a   1.000
_cell.length_b   1.000
_cell.length_c   1.000
_cell.angle_alpha   90.00
_cell.angle_beta   90.00
_cell.angle_gamma   90.00
#
_symmetry.space_group_name_H-M   'P 1'
#
loop_
_entity.id
_entity.type
_entity.pdbx_description
1 polymer ?
#
loop_
_entity_poly.entity_id
_entity_poly.type
_entity_poly.pdbx_seq_one_letter_code
_entity_poly.pdbx_strand_id
1 'polypeptide(L)'
;MQGVLGKVNRLPYVLKTLFNSRNDFIRRTKSPLHGFYVLKNTVEQRVGPRLERVNQLNGMNETASLLFLSERESYSRLAGMSDKALKKFAARIASQLYVAYEELSDAWADAHGGKETLFTDEAQAHLYGHVAGAARAFNITPMFWKKYRKGQITIRQAFSAIARLINDEWWINQFKAQRMRWHEALLIAAGEVNKDRSPYASKTAIRDVHSRRQANLEYLKSCELENKVTGERIDLISKVMGSISNPEIRRMELMNTIAG
;
A
#
# COMPACT_ATOMS: atom_id res chain seq x y z
N MET A 1 -20.82 0.02 29.78
CA MET A 1 -21.38 -0.10 28.41
C MET A 1 -20.52 0.60 27.33
N GLN A 2 -19.85 1.72 27.65
CA GLN A 2 -19.13 2.55 26.65
C GLN A 2 -17.78 2.00 26.15
N GLY A 3 -17.08 1.14 26.91
CA GLY A 3 -15.71 0.71 26.56
C GLY A 3 -15.58 -0.07 25.25
N VAL A 4 -16.41 -1.10 25.04
CA VAL A 4 -16.34 -1.96 23.84
C VAL A 4 -16.79 -1.22 22.58
N LEU A 5 -17.85 -0.42 22.67
CA LEU A 5 -18.31 0.43 21.57
C LEU A 5 -17.27 1.51 21.22
N GLY A 6 -16.56 2.06 22.21
CA GLY A 6 -15.43 2.96 21.99
C GLY A 6 -14.30 2.30 21.21
N LYS A 7 -13.95 1.05 21.53
CA LYS A 7 -12.97 0.26 20.77
C LYS A 7 -13.41 0.02 19.33
N VAL A 8 -14.67 -0.36 19.10
CA VAL A 8 -15.24 -0.53 17.75
C VAL A 8 -15.18 0.76 16.94
N ASN A 9 -15.45 1.91 17.56
CA ASN A 9 -15.45 3.20 16.89
C ASN A 9 -14.05 3.67 16.43
N ARG A 10 -12.98 3.13 17.02
CA ARG A 10 -11.59 3.39 16.61
C ARG A 10 -11.12 2.51 15.46
N LEU A 11 -11.88 1.46 15.11
CA LEU A 11 -11.54 0.59 13.99
C LEU A 11 -11.75 1.30 12.65
N PRO A 12 -11.04 0.87 11.59
CA PRO A 12 -11.31 1.32 10.22
C PRO A 12 -12.79 1.17 9.87
N TYR A 13 -13.29 2.08 9.01
CA TYR A 13 -14.72 2.20 8.68
C TYR A 13 -15.39 0.87 8.36
N VAL A 14 -14.75 0.00 7.58
CA VAL A 14 -15.30 -1.29 7.17
C VAL A 14 -15.50 -2.25 8.35
N LEU A 15 -14.57 -2.30 9.30
CA LEU A 15 -14.73 -3.11 10.50
C LEU A 15 -15.75 -2.49 11.45
N LYS A 16 -15.77 -1.17 11.56
CA LYS A 16 -16.76 -0.43 12.35
C LYS A 16 -18.19 -0.71 11.86
N THR A 17 -18.44 -0.62 10.55
CA THR A 17 -19.76 -0.92 9.96
C THR A 17 -20.13 -2.39 10.12
N LEU A 18 -19.16 -3.30 9.97
CA LEU A 18 -19.36 -4.73 10.18
C LEU A 18 -19.82 -5.04 11.61
N PHE A 19 -19.12 -4.56 12.62
CA PHE A 19 -19.49 -4.85 14.02
C PHE A 19 -20.78 -4.13 14.43
N ASN A 20 -20.99 -2.89 13.98
CA ASN A 20 -22.21 -2.16 14.28
C ASN A 20 -23.45 -2.79 13.65
N SER A 21 -23.39 -3.17 12.37
CA SER A 21 -24.52 -3.83 11.68
C SER A 21 -24.92 -5.16 12.34
N ARG A 22 -23.93 -5.97 12.75
CA ARG A 22 -24.17 -7.20 13.51
C ARG A 22 -24.80 -6.91 14.88
N ASN A 23 -24.29 -5.91 15.59
CA ASN A 23 -24.82 -5.51 16.88
C ASN A 23 -26.27 -5.03 16.75
N ASP A 24 -26.58 -4.17 15.78
CA ASP A 24 -27.93 -3.67 15.56
C ASP A 24 -28.90 -4.79 15.16
N PHE A 25 -28.47 -5.76 14.36
CA PHE A 25 -29.26 -6.95 14.06
C PHE A 25 -29.60 -7.76 15.32
N ILE A 26 -28.63 -8.00 16.20
CA ILE A 26 -28.84 -8.75 17.44
C ILE A 26 -29.73 -7.97 18.42
N ARG A 27 -29.56 -6.64 18.49
CA ARG A 27 -30.41 -5.76 19.31
C ARG A 27 -31.87 -5.82 18.88
N ARG A 28 -32.14 -5.91 17.57
CA ARG A 28 -33.49 -6.01 17.00
C ARG A 28 -34.11 -7.40 17.17
N THR A 29 -33.32 -8.46 17.04
CA THR A 29 -33.83 -9.86 17.03
C THR A 29 -33.90 -10.53 18.39
N LYS A 30 -33.03 -10.14 19.34
CA LYS A 30 -32.93 -10.78 20.66
C LYS A 30 -33.16 -9.78 21.78
N SER A 31 -32.11 -9.07 22.18
CA SER A 31 -32.19 -8.04 23.21
C SER A 31 -30.96 -7.14 23.18
N PRO A 32 -31.05 -5.90 23.72
CA PRO A 32 -29.90 -5.03 23.87
C PRO A 32 -28.75 -5.63 24.70
N LEU A 33 -29.09 -6.36 25.78
CA LEU A 33 -28.11 -7.04 26.64
C LEU A 33 -27.39 -8.16 25.90
N HIS A 34 -28.11 -8.93 25.09
CA HIS A 34 -27.50 -9.99 24.29
C HIS A 34 -26.58 -9.44 23.20
N GLY A 35 -26.97 -8.34 22.55
CA GLY A 35 -26.10 -7.62 21.61
C GLY A 35 -24.79 -7.20 22.26
N PHE A 36 -24.86 -6.61 23.46
CA PHE A 36 -23.68 -6.24 24.23
C PHE A 36 -22.80 -7.44 24.61
N TYR A 37 -23.40 -8.53 25.09
CA TYR A 37 -22.67 -9.75 25.43
C TYR A 37 -21.90 -10.33 24.23
N VAL A 38 -22.56 -10.41 23.07
CA VAL A 38 -21.92 -10.89 21.83
C VAL A 38 -20.81 -9.93 21.39
N LEU A 39 -21.04 -8.63 21.44
CA LEU A 39 -20.03 -7.63 21.09
C LEU A 39 -18.80 -7.76 22.00
N LYS A 40 -19.00 -7.87 23.32
CA LYS A 40 -17.92 -8.04 24.30
C LYS A 40 -17.14 -9.33 24.04
N ASN A 41 -17.79 -10.49 23.97
CA ASN A 41 -17.07 -11.76 23.78
C ASN A 41 -16.42 -11.88 22.40
N THR A 42 -17.04 -11.33 21.36
CA THR A 42 -16.51 -11.44 20.00
C THR A 42 -15.42 -10.41 19.76
N VAL A 43 -15.71 -9.12 19.98
CA VAL A 43 -14.80 -8.02 19.66
C VAL A 43 -13.67 -7.93 20.68
N GLU A 44 -13.97 -8.02 21.98
CA GLU A 44 -12.95 -7.80 23.01
C GLU A 44 -12.10 -9.04 23.26
N GLN A 45 -12.70 -10.22 23.36
CA GLN A 45 -11.95 -11.43 23.73
C GLN A 45 -11.37 -12.19 22.52
N ARG A 46 -12.14 -12.36 21.45
CA ARG A 46 -11.71 -13.21 20.31
C ARG A 46 -11.00 -12.46 19.20
N VAL A 47 -11.56 -11.33 18.78
CA VAL A 47 -11.11 -10.60 17.60
C VAL A 47 -10.10 -9.50 17.95
N GLY A 48 -10.28 -8.83 19.08
CA GLY A 48 -9.44 -7.72 19.53
C GLY A 48 -7.94 -8.02 19.48
N PRO A 49 -7.45 -9.07 20.17
CA PRO A 49 -6.03 -9.43 20.15
C PRO A 49 -5.49 -9.73 18.75
N ARG A 50 -6.32 -10.29 17.87
CA ARG A 50 -5.95 -10.60 16.48
C ARG A 50 -5.82 -9.32 15.66
N LEU A 51 -6.74 -8.37 15.82
CA LEU A 51 -6.67 -7.06 15.15
C LEU A 51 -5.47 -6.24 15.65
N GLU A 52 -5.19 -6.26 16.96
CA GLU A 52 -4.03 -5.62 17.54
C GLU A 52 -2.73 -6.18 16.97
N ARG A 53 -2.61 -7.52 16.88
CA ARG A 53 -1.46 -8.18 16.26
C ARG A 53 -1.28 -7.76 14.79
N VAL A 54 -2.36 -7.69 14.01
CA VAL A 54 -2.29 -7.22 12.61
C VAL A 54 -1.80 -5.76 12.56
N ASN A 55 -2.32 -4.89 13.41
CA ASN A 55 -1.90 -3.48 13.45
C ASN A 55 -0.45 -3.31 13.90
N GLN A 56 0.05 -4.15 14.82
CA GLN A 56 1.46 -4.14 15.24
C GLN A 56 2.38 -4.54 14.09
N LEU A 57 2.05 -5.60 13.35
CA LEU A 57 2.85 -6.09 12.22
C LEU A 57 2.90 -5.11 11.04
N ASN A 58 1.84 -4.31 10.86
CA ASN A 58 1.77 -3.29 9.81
C ASN A 58 2.13 -1.88 10.33
N GLY A 59 2.45 -1.75 11.62
CA GLY A 59 2.78 -0.49 12.26
C GLY A 59 4.06 0.13 11.70
N MET A 60 4.20 1.44 11.88
CA MET A 60 5.41 2.16 11.44
C MET A 60 6.66 1.57 12.11
N ASN A 61 7.71 1.38 11.33
CA ASN A 61 9.02 1.00 11.86
C ASN A 61 9.76 2.26 12.37
N GLU A 62 9.44 2.66 13.60
CA GLU A 62 10.02 3.84 14.27
C GLU A 62 11.55 3.72 14.44
N THR A 63 12.08 2.49 14.50
CA THR A 63 13.54 2.27 14.61
C THR A 63 14.28 2.53 13.30
N ALA A 64 13.58 2.52 12.16
CA ALA A 64 14.20 2.75 10.86
C ALA A 64 14.50 4.24 10.63
N SER A 65 13.65 5.14 11.12
CA SER A 65 13.88 6.57 11.04
C SER A 65 12.97 7.37 11.98
N LEU A 66 13.55 8.38 12.59
CA LEU A 66 12.86 9.37 13.43
C LEU A 66 12.22 10.49 12.61
N LEU A 67 12.55 10.62 11.31
CA LEU A 67 12.04 11.67 10.42
C LEU A 67 10.50 11.72 10.38
N PHE A 68 9.86 10.56 10.50
CA PHE A 68 8.42 10.39 10.30
C PHE A 68 7.62 10.20 11.60
N LEU A 69 8.16 10.55 12.77
CA LEU A 69 7.45 10.36 14.04
C LEU A 69 6.11 11.12 14.10
N SER A 70 6.05 12.33 13.53
CA SER A 70 4.82 13.13 13.40
C SER A 70 3.76 12.44 12.53
N GLU A 71 4.18 11.52 11.66
CA GLU A 71 3.33 10.80 10.71
C GLU A 71 2.79 9.48 11.25
N ARG A 72 3.23 9.05 12.45
CA ARG A 72 2.84 7.79 13.08
C ARG A 72 1.33 7.61 13.17
N GLU A 73 0.64 8.62 13.69
CA GLU A 73 -0.82 8.56 13.86
C GLU A 73 -1.53 8.48 12.51
N SER A 74 -1.05 9.23 11.51
CA SER A 74 -1.59 9.18 10.16
C SER A 74 -1.40 7.78 9.58
N TYR A 75 -0.19 7.24 9.61
CA TYR A 75 0.13 5.91 9.09
C TYR A 75 -0.67 4.79 9.78
N SER A 76 -0.92 4.88 11.09
CA SER A 76 -1.75 3.91 11.82
C SER A 76 -3.18 3.79 11.29
N ARG A 77 -3.68 4.84 10.62
CA ARG A 77 -5.01 4.90 10.02
C ARG A 77 -5.01 4.50 8.54
N LEU A 78 -3.87 4.09 7.96
CA LEU A 78 -3.72 3.80 6.54
C LEU A 78 -4.78 2.81 6.03
N ALA A 79 -5.06 1.75 6.78
CA ALA A 79 -6.07 0.74 6.43
C ALA A 79 -7.48 1.33 6.22
N GLY A 80 -7.80 2.43 6.89
CA GLY A 80 -9.08 3.14 6.79
C GLY A 80 -9.03 4.46 6.02
N MET A 81 -7.88 4.85 5.46
CA MET A 81 -7.77 6.11 4.72
C MET A 81 -8.56 6.08 3.42
N SER A 82 -9.29 7.18 3.14
CA SER A 82 -9.86 7.44 1.83
C SER A 82 -8.78 7.73 0.79
N ASP A 83 -9.09 7.57 -0.50
CA ASP A 83 -8.12 7.85 -1.58
C ASP A 83 -7.63 9.30 -1.54
N LYS A 84 -8.51 10.26 -1.23
CA LYS A 84 -8.13 11.67 -1.09
C LYS A 84 -7.15 11.88 0.07
N ALA A 85 -7.40 11.25 1.22
CA ALA A 85 -6.50 11.35 2.37
C ALA A 85 -5.15 10.66 2.10
N LEU A 86 -5.18 9.49 1.45
CA LEU A 86 -3.97 8.74 1.07
C LEU A 86 -3.09 9.53 0.10
N LYS A 87 -3.67 10.19 -0.91
CA LYS A 87 -2.92 11.05 -1.84
C LYS A 87 -2.21 12.20 -1.12
N LYS A 88 -2.92 12.90 -0.21
CA LYS A 88 -2.33 13.96 0.60
C LYS A 88 -1.20 13.44 1.49
N PHE A 89 -1.41 12.28 2.09
CA PHE A 89 -0.40 11.62 2.93
C PHE A 89 0.85 11.27 2.10
N ALA A 90 0.69 10.65 0.94
CA ALA A 90 1.78 10.32 0.02
C ALA A 90 2.58 11.56 -0.42
N ALA A 91 1.90 12.64 -0.82
CA ALA A 91 2.55 13.90 -1.19
C ALA A 91 3.37 14.50 -0.04
N ARG A 92 2.84 14.43 1.19
CA ARG A 92 3.56 14.89 2.39
C ARG A 92 4.82 14.07 2.66
N ILE A 93 4.76 12.74 2.54
CA ILE A 93 5.94 11.88 2.71
C ILE A 93 7.00 12.16 1.64
N ALA A 94 6.57 12.28 0.37
CA ALA A 94 7.46 12.61 -0.73
C ALA A 94 8.15 13.96 -0.52
N SER A 95 7.41 14.98 -0.08
CA SER A 95 7.94 16.31 0.23
C SER A 95 8.94 16.30 1.40
N GLN A 96 8.66 15.55 2.47
CA GLN A 96 9.61 15.41 3.59
C GLN A 96 10.91 14.71 3.15
N LEU A 97 10.83 13.70 2.28
CA LEU A 97 12.02 13.04 1.72
C LEU A 97 12.78 13.96 0.76
N TYR A 98 12.09 14.80 0.01
CA TYR A 98 12.70 15.80 -0.86
C TYR A 98 13.50 16.81 -0.05
N VAL A 99 12.90 17.39 0.99
CA VAL A 99 13.57 18.33 1.90
C VAL A 99 14.78 17.68 2.56
N ALA A 100 14.63 16.46 3.10
CA ALA A 100 15.75 15.74 3.70
C ALA A 100 16.88 15.48 2.68
N TYR A 101 16.55 15.19 1.42
CA TYR A 101 17.54 15.03 0.37
C TYR A 101 18.28 16.34 0.04
N GLU A 102 17.57 17.47 -0.04
CA GLU A 102 18.18 18.78 -0.28
C GLU A 102 19.12 19.17 0.87
N GLU A 103 18.65 19.07 2.12
CA GLU A 103 19.46 19.37 3.31
C GLU A 103 20.73 18.51 3.38
N LEU A 104 20.62 17.21 3.08
CA LEU A 104 21.77 16.31 3.05
C LEU A 104 22.74 16.64 1.90
N SER A 105 22.22 17.11 0.77
CA SER A 105 23.04 17.48 -0.38
C SER A 105 23.81 18.77 -0.12
N ASP A 106 23.16 19.77 0.48
CA ASP A 106 23.82 21.03 0.86
C ASP A 106 24.85 20.78 1.98
N ALA A 107 24.51 20.01 3.01
CA ALA A 107 25.46 19.64 4.08
C ALA A 107 26.69 18.88 3.54
N TRP A 108 26.50 17.99 2.55
CA TRP A 108 27.61 17.31 1.89
C TRP A 108 28.49 18.30 1.13
N ALA A 109 27.88 19.19 0.33
CA ALA A 109 28.59 20.19 -0.45
C ALA A 109 29.42 21.12 0.44
N ASP A 110 28.86 21.58 1.55
CA ASP A 110 29.56 22.44 2.51
C ASP A 110 30.77 21.73 3.15
N ALA A 111 30.63 20.44 3.46
CA ALA A 111 31.71 19.65 4.05
C ALA A 111 32.83 19.26 3.07
N HIS A 112 32.52 19.13 1.77
CA HIS A 112 33.44 18.60 0.76
C HIS A 112 33.89 19.62 -0.29
N GLY A 113 33.57 20.91 -0.10
CA GLY A 113 34.09 21.99 -0.95
C GLY A 113 33.30 22.25 -2.23
N GLY A 114 31.99 21.99 -2.21
CA GLY A 114 31.04 22.43 -3.24
C GLY A 114 30.20 21.31 -3.86
N LYS A 115 29.21 21.72 -4.67
CA LYS A 115 28.20 20.82 -5.27
C LYS A 115 28.77 19.84 -6.30
N GLU A 116 29.96 20.09 -6.83
CA GLU A 116 30.62 19.18 -7.78
C GLU A 116 30.93 17.81 -7.15
N THR A 117 31.16 17.78 -5.83
CA THR A 117 31.46 16.54 -5.08
C THR A 117 30.26 15.62 -4.89
N LEU A 118 29.04 16.08 -5.21
CA LEU A 118 27.82 15.28 -5.11
C LEU A 118 27.77 14.15 -6.12
N PHE A 119 28.51 14.23 -7.23
CA PHE A 119 28.48 13.25 -8.30
C PHE A 119 29.55 12.16 -8.15
N THR A 120 29.90 11.81 -6.91
CA THR A 120 30.81 10.71 -6.57
C THR A 120 30.03 9.49 -6.07
N ASP A 121 30.61 8.28 -6.21
CA ASP A 121 29.99 7.06 -5.69
C ASP A 121 29.75 7.14 -4.17
N GLU A 122 30.69 7.75 -3.44
CA GLU A 122 30.61 7.92 -1.98
C GLU A 122 29.45 8.86 -1.58
N ALA A 123 29.39 10.05 -2.19
CA ALA A 123 28.31 11.01 -1.94
C ALA A 123 26.94 10.39 -2.25
N GLN A 124 26.82 9.72 -3.40
CA GLN A 124 25.54 9.13 -3.82
C GLN A 124 25.13 7.94 -2.95
N ALA A 125 26.08 7.12 -2.49
CA ALA A 125 25.81 6.07 -1.51
C ALA A 125 25.38 6.67 -0.16
N HIS A 126 26.00 7.76 0.29
CA HIS A 126 25.66 8.46 1.52
C HIS A 126 24.24 9.05 1.46
N LEU A 127 23.92 9.81 0.41
CA LEU A 127 22.59 10.42 0.21
C LEU A 127 21.51 9.34 0.08
N TYR A 128 21.76 8.33 -0.76
CA TYR A 128 20.83 7.21 -0.90
C TYR A 128 20.59 6.51 0.44
N GLY A 129 21.66 6.23 1.20
CA GLY A 129 21.57 5.51 2.46
C GLY A 129 20.62 6.15 3.46
N HIS A 130 20.68 7.48 3.57
CA HIS A 130 19.83 8.26 4.46
C HIS A 130 18.37 8.33 3.95
N VAL A 131 18.16 8.76 2.71
CA VAL A 131 16.81 8.95 2.15
C VAL A 131 16.08 7.60 2.01
N ALA A 132 16.75 6.59 1.48
CA ALA A 132 16.21 5.24 1.35
C ALA A 132 16.04 4.57 2.73
N GLY A 133 17.00 4.77 3.64
CA GLY A 133 16.89 4.31 5.03
C GLY A 133 15.63 4.86 5.70
N ALA A 134 15.36 6.16 5.53
CA ALA A 134 14.18 6.80 6.09
C ALA A 134 12.87 6.21 5.57
N ALA A 135 12.76 5.96 4.27
CA ALA A 135 11.57 5.37 3.66
C ALA A 135 11.19 3.99 4.24
N ARG A 136 12.12 3.26 4.87
CA ARG A 136 11.86 1.98 5.52
C ARG A 136 10.95 2.10 6.75
N ALA A 137 10.77 3.30 7.32
CA ALA A 137 9.79 3.55 8.38
C ALA A 137 8.38 3.10 7.97
N PHE A 138 8.07 3.13 6.68
CA PHE A 138 6.78 2.71 6.13
C PHE A 138 6.73 1.24 5.68
N ASN A 139 7.62 0.39 6.19
CA ASN A 139 7.68 -1.04 5.84
C ASN A 139 7.87 -1.31 4.33
N ILE A 140 8.56 -0.41 3.63
CA ILE A 140 8.94 -0.58 2.22
C ILE A 140 10.42 -0.95 2.16
N THR A 141 10.78 -1.79 1.19
CA THR A 141 12.18 -2.02 0.83
C THR A 141 12.54 -1.11 -0.36
N PRO A 142 13.42 -0.11 -0.16
CA PRO A 142 13.85 0.77 -1.24
C PRO A 142 14.52 -0.01 -2.38
N MET A 143 14.41 0.52 -3.60
CA MET A 143 15.05 -0.07 -4.76
C MET A 143 16.57 -0.08 -4.59
N PHE A 144 17.23 -1.20 -4.93
CA PHE A 144 18.68 -1.42 -4.75
C PHE A 144 19.20 -1.52 -3.31
N TRP A 145 18.33 -1.61 -2.30
CA TRP A 145 18.76 -1.67 -0.90
C TRP A 145 19.77 -2.77 -0.60
N LYS A 146 19.58 -3.97 -1.18
CA LYS A 146 20.53 -5.10 -1.04
C LYS A 146 21.91 -4.79 -1.64
N LYS A 147 21.97 -4.07 -2.76
CA LYS A 147 23.25 -3.68 -3.40
C LYS A 147 23.94 -2.59 -2.60
N TYR A 148 23.18 -1.61 -2.12
CA TYR A 148 23.68 -0.59 -1.20
C TYR A 148 24.31 -1.19 0.05
N ARG A 149 23.63 -2.16 0.71
CA ARG A 149 24.17 -2.87 1.87
C ARG A 149 25.46 -3.66 1.60
N LYS A 150 25.79 -3.92 0.33
CA LYS A 150 27.04 -4.56 -0.10
C LYS A 150 28.09 -3.56 -0.60
N GLY A 151 27.80 -2.25 -0.58
CA GLY A 151 28.68 -1.23 -1.16
C GLY A 151 28.75 -1.26 -2.70
N GLN A 152 27.76 -1.85 -3.37
CA GLN A 152 27.74 -2.08 -4.82
C GLN A 152 26.70 -1.23 -5.56
N ILE A 153 26.23 -0.15 -4.95
CA ILE A 153 25.28 0.75 -5.60
C ILE A 153 26.03 1.71 -6.53
N THR A 154 25.51 1.91 -7.74
CA THR A 154 26.07 2.88 -8.68
C THR A 154 25.35 4.23 -8.55
N ILE A 155 26.01 5.32 -8.95
CA ILE A 155 25.41 6.67 -9.03
C ILE A 155 24.03 6.65 -9.72
N ARG A 156 23.92 6.01 -10.89
CA ARG A 156 22.66 5.93 -11.64
C ARG A 156 21.57 5.19 -10.85
N GLN A 157 21.94 4.14 -10.13
CA GLN A 157 21.00 3.39 -9.29
C GLN A 157 20.52 4.25 -8.12
N ALA A 158 21.43 4.96 -7.44
CA ALA A 158 21.11 5.88 -6.36
C ALA A 158 20.13 6.96 -6.82
N PHE A 159 20.43 7.70 -7.88
CA PHE A 159 19.53 8.72 -8.45
C PHE A 159 18.16 8.15 -8.80
N SER A 160 18.12 7.03 -9.52
CA SER A 160 16.84 6.43 -9.94
C SER A 160 15.98 5.94 -8.77
N ALA A 161 16.59 5.60 -7.64
CA ALA A 161 15.88 5.21 -6.45
C ALA A 161 15.41 6.43 -5.66
N ILE A 162 16.27 7.44 -5.47
CA ILE A 162 15.91 8.71 -4.82
C ILE A 162 14.77 9.39 -5.58
N ALA A 163 14.84 9.47 -6.92
CA ALA A 163 13.79 10.05 -7.76
C ALA A 163 12.41 9.40 -7.53
N ARG A 164 12.35 8.10 -7.23
CA ARG A 164 11.09 7.43 -6.85
C ARG A 164 10.64 7.80 -5.45
N LEU A 165 11.58 7.92 -4.50
CA LEU A 165 11.28 8.25 -3.11
C LEU A 165 10.77 9.69 -2.93
N ILE A 166 11.17 10.60 -3.80
CA ILE A 166 10.65 11.99 -3.80
C ILE A 166 9.42 12.17 -4.70
N ASN A 167 8.99 11.12 -5.41
CA ASN A 167 7.81 11.14 -6.28
C ASN A 167 6.57 10.66 -5.50
N ASP A 168 5.54 11.50 -5.44
CA ASP A 168 4.31 11.23 -4.71
C ASP A 168 3.43 10.15 -5.36
N GLU A 169 3.36 10.08 -6.68
CA GLU A 169 2.64 9.01 -7.41
C GLU A 169 3.17 7.62 -7.08
N TRP A 170 4.50 7.50 -6.94
CA TRP A 170 5.11 6.25 -6.52
C TRP A 170 4.62 5.85 -5.12
N TRP A 171 4.60 6.79 -4.16
CA TRP A 171 4.07 6.56 -2.81
C TRP A 171 2.59 6.23 -2.79
N ILE A 172 1.77 6.87 -3.65
CA ILE A 172 0.35 6.54 -3.79
C ILE A 172 0.18 5.06 -4.12
N ASN A 173 0.97 4.54 -5.06
CA ASN A 173 0.91 3.14 -5.44
C ASN A 173 1.36 2.21 -4.32
N GLN A 174 2.45 2.55 -3.61
CA GLN A 174 2.92 1.76 -2.47
C GLN A 174 1.88 1.71 -1.34
N PHE A 175 1.33 2.87 -0.95
CA PHE A 175 0.35 2.96 0.11
C PHE A 175 -1.00 2.35 -0.25
N LYS A 176 -1.43 2.41 -1.52
CA LYS A 176 -2.63 1.68 -1.98
C LYS A 176 -2.45 0.17 -1.83
N ALA A 177 -1.29 -0.36 -2.22
CA ALA A 177 -0.98 -1.79 -2.10
C ALA A 177 -0.90 -2.23 -0.63
N GLN A 178 -0.24 -1.43 0.22
CA GLN A 178 -0.18 -1.68 1.66
C GLN A 178 -1.57 -1.62 2.31
N ARG A 179 -2.36 -0.57 2.02
CA ARG A 179 -3.73 -0.43 2.51
C ARG A 179 -4.58 -1.65 2.15
N MET A 180 -4.49 -2.15 0.91
CA MET A 180 -5.23 -3.33 0.48
C MET A 180 -4.85 -4.58 1.27
N ARG A 181 -3.55 -4.85 1.44
CA ARG A 181 -3.07 -6.01 2.22
C ARG A 181 -3.44 -5.90 3.69
N TRP A 182 -3.28 -4.72 4.29
CA TRP A 182 -3.61 -4.48 5.69
C TRP A 182 -5.12 -4.62 5.92
N HIS A 183 -5.94 -4.05 5.03
CA HIS A 183 -7.39 -4.17 5.09
C HIS A 183 -7.84 -5.64 5.01
N GLU A 184 -7.27 -6.43 4.11
CA GLU A 184 -7.57 -7.86 4.00
C GLU A 184 -7.15 -8.63 5.27
N ALA A 185 -5.94 -8.37 5.79
CA ALA A 185 -5.46 -9.00 7.04
C ALA A 185 -6.39 -8.70 8.23
N LEU A 186 -6.93 -7.48 8.30
CA LEU A 186 -7.91 -7.10 9.30
C LEU A 186 -9.24 -7.86 9.15
N LEU A 187 -9.71 -8.08 7.92
CA LEU A 187 -10.92 -8.86 7.65
C LEU A 187 -10.73 -10.35 7.96
N ILE A 188 -9.56 -10.92 7.66
CA ILE A 188 -9.19 -12.28 8.07
C ILE A 188 -9.18 -12.39 9.60
N ALA A 189 -8.56 -11.43 10.29
CA ALA A 189 -8.54 -11.39 11.75
C ALA A 189 -9.93 -11.24 12.37
N ALA A 190 -10.82 -10.49 11.72
CA ALA A 190 -12.22 -10.34 12.10
C ALA A 190 -13.10 -11.57 11.80
N GLY A 191 -12.56 -12.58 11.11
CA GLY A 191 -13.28 -13.79 10.73
C GLY A 191 -14.21 -13.62 9.54
N GLU A 192 -13.99 -12.61 8.70
CA GLU A 192 -14.73 -12.43 7.44
C GLU A 192 -14.29 -13.41 6.35
N VAL A 193 -13.10 -13.97 6.50
CA VAL A 193 -12.49 -14.91 5.57
C VAL A 193 -12.35 -16.25 6.27
N ASN A 194 -13.22 -17.18 5.91
CA ASN A 194 -13.28 -18.54 6.45
C ASN A 194 -14.12 -19.42 5.51
N LYS A 195 -14.08 -20.75 5.73
CA LYS A 195 -14.78 -21.75 4.91
C LYS A 195 -16.27 -21.48 4.73
N ASP A 196 -16.94 -21.03 5.80
CA ASP A 196 -18.40 -20.88 5.84
C ASP A 196 -18.88 -19.51 5.32
N ARG A 197 -17.96 -18.57 5.08
CA ARG A 197 -18.30 -17.20 4.67
C ARG A 197 -17.70 -16.78 3.33
N SER A 198 -16.38 -16.86 3.23
CA SER A 198 -15.61 -16.46 2.06
C SER A 198 -14.24 -17.15 2.17
N PRO A 199 -14.03 -18.31 1.52
CA PRO A 199 -12.90 -19.19 1.82
C PRO A 199 -11.52 -18.60 1.55
N TYR A 200 -11.38 -17.77 0.50
CA TYR A 200 -10.07 -17.38 -0.02
C TYR A 200 -9.73 -15.90 0.17
N ALA A 201 -10.74 -15.02 0.11
CA ALA A 201 -10.56 -13.58 0.23
C ALA A 201 -11.85 -12.93 0.71
N SER A 202 -11.79 -11.73 1.26
CA SER A 202 -12.97 -10.99 1.63
C SER A 202 -13.83 -10.64 0.41
N LYS A 203 -15.15 -10.48 0.63
CA LYS A 203 -16.07 -10.02 -0.42
C LYS A 203 -15.66 -8.66 -1.01
N THR A 204 -15.00 -7.82 -0.20
CA THR A 204 -14.47 -6.53 -0.65
C THR A 204 -13.32 -6.73 -1.61
N ALA A 205 -12.32 -7.54 -1.26
CA ALA A 205 -11.20 -7.85 -2.15
C ALA A 205 -11.65 -8.47 -3.48
N ILE A 206 -12.63 -9.38 -3.44
CA ILE A 206 -13.22 -9.98 -4.64
C ILE A 206 -13.86 -8.90 -5.52
N ARG A 207 -14.69 -8.03 -4.93
CA ARG A 207 -15.33 -6.92 -5.65
C ARG A 207 -14.30 -5.98 -6.27
N ASP A 208 -13.24 -5.63 -5.54
CA ASP A 208 -12.17 -4.75 -6.04
C ASP A 208 -11.41 -5.37 -7.22
N VAL A 209 -11.22 -6.70 -7.24
CA VAL A 209 -10.66 -7.40 -8.40
C VAL A 209 -11.62 -7.31 -9.59
N HIS A 210 -12.91 -7.57 -9.39
CA HIS A 210 -13.90 -7.47 -10.47
C HIS A 210 -13.99 -6.05 -11.04
N SER A 211 -14.08 -5.03 -10.18
CA SER A 211 -14.13 -3.63 -10.61
C SER A 211 -12.89 -3.21 -11.40
N ARG A 212 -11.67 -3.66 -10.99
CA ARG A 212 -10.45 -3.40 -11.76
C ARG A 212 -10.44 -4.09 -13.11
N ARG A 213 -10.88 -5.34 -13.19
CA ARG A 213 -10.99 -6.09 -14.46
C ARG A 213 -11.99 -5.43 -15.40
N GLN A 214 -13.12 -4.99 -14.86
CA GLN A 214 -14.16 -4.29 -15.61
C GLN A 214 -13.63 -2.96 -16.16
N ALA A 215 -12.99 -2.14 -15.33
CA ALA A 215 -12.42 -0.86 -15.77
C ALA A 215 -11.32 -1.05 -16.83
N ASN A 216 -10.47 -2.09 -16.70
CA ASN A 216 -9.47 -2.42 -17.71
C ASN A 216 -10.14 -2.86 -19.03
N LEU A 217 -11.18 -3.69 -18.96
CA LEU A 217 -11.95 -4.10 -20.13
C LEU A 217 -12.60 -2.89 -20.84
N GLU A 218 -13.19 -1.97 -20.09
CA GLU A 218 -13.76 -0.73 -20.62
C GLU A 218 -12.69 0.15 -21.28
N TYR A 219 -11.52 0.29 -20.65
CA TYR A 219 -10.39 1.01 -21.23
C TYR A 219 -9.96 0.39 -22.58
N LEU A 220 -9.76 -0.93 -22.63
CA LEU A 220 -9.37 -1.62 -23.86
C LEU A 220 -10.42 -1.50 -24.98
N LYS A 221 -11.71 -1.49 -24.63
CA LYS A 221 -12.81 -1.25 -25.59
C LYS A 221 -12.81 0.17 -26.14
N SER A 222 -12.33 1.14 -25.37
CA SER A 222 -12.28 2.55 -25.77
C SER A 222 -11.03 2.94 -26.56
N CYS A 223 -10.10 1.99 -26.79
CA CYS A 223 -8.83 2.26 -27.46
C CYS A 223 -8.74 1.58 -28.83
N GLU A 224 -8.09 2.28 -29.76
CA GLU A 224 -7.74 1.79 -31.10
C GLU A 224 -6.21 1.86 -31.28
N LEU A 225 -5.67 0.95 -32.08
CA LEU A 225 -4.28 0.96 -32.55
C LEU A 225 -4.24 1.61 -33.93
N GLU A 226 -3.40 2.63 -34.10
CA GLU A 226 -3.19 3.28 -35.40
C GLU A 226 -1.79 2.91 -35.95
N ASN A 227 -1.76 2.39 -37.18
CA ASN A 227 -0.52 2.21 -37.91
C ASN A 227 -0.07 3.55 -38.50
N LYS A 228 1.02 4.12 -37.98
CA LYS A 228 1.54 5.43 -38.40
C LYS A 228 1.96 5.51 -39.88
N VAL A 229 2.22 4.39 -40.54
CA VAL A 229 2.66 4.34 -41.94
C VAL A 229 1.47 4.18 -42.90
N THR A 230 0.53 3.28 -42.57
CA THR A 230 -0.62 2.98 -43.45
C THR A 230 -1.89 3.75 -43.10
N GLY A 231 -1.97 4.35 -41.90
CA GLY A 231 -3.16 4.99 -41.36
C GLY A 231 -4.26 4.03 -40.90
N GLU A 232 -4.04 2.71 -41.00
CA GLU A 232 -5.01 1.70 -40.61
C GLU A 232 -5.27 1.73 -39.10
N ARG A 233 -6.55 1.67 -38.71
CA ARG A 233 -6.98 1.61 -37.32
C ARG A 233 -7.60 0.27 -36.99
N ILE A 234 -7.22 -0.30 -35.86
CA ILE A 234 -7.71 -1.60 -35.40
C ILE A 234 -8.05 -1.52 -33.92
N ASP A 235 -9.23 -2.02 -33.53
CA ASP A 235 -9.67 -2.09 -32.14
C ASP A 235 -8.63 -2.81 -31.26
N LEU A 236 -8.16 -2.14 -30.20
CA LEU A 236 -7.16 -2.70 -29.30
C LEU A 236 -7.66 -4.01 -28.65
N ILE A 237 -8.94 -4.02 -28.24
CA ILE A 237 -9.53 -5.21 -27.61
C ILE A 237 -9.52 -6.43 -28.52
N SER A 238 -9.73 -6.27 -29.83
CA SER A 238 -9.73 -7.39 -30.78
C SER A 238 -8.36 -8.09 -30.82
N LYS A 239 -7.28 -7.30 -30.82
CA LYS A 239 -5.90 -7.79 -30.83
C LYS A 239 -5.51 -8.41 -29.50
N VAL A 240 -5.90 -7.81 -28.38
CA VAL A 240 -5.68 -8.38 -27.05
C VAL A 240 -6.38 -9.73 -26.91
N MET A 241 -7.65 -9.82 -27.29
CA MET A 241 -8.43 -11.07 -27.21
C MET A 241 -7.87 -12.18 -28.12
N GLY A 242 -7.37 -11.81 -29.31
CA GLY A 242 -6.66 -12.72 -30.19
C GLY A 242 -5.35 -13.24 -29.58
N SER A 243 -4.58 -12.35 -28.94
CA SER A 243 -3.29 -12.68 -28.31
C SER A 243 -3.45 -13.64 -27.13
N ILE A 244 -4.38 -13.38 -26.20
CA ILE A 244 -4.62 -14.28 -25.04
C ILE A 244 -5.19 -15.64 -25.45
N SER A 245 -5.71 -15.76 -26.68
CA SER A 245 -6.17 -17.02 -27.25
C SER A 245 -5.01 -17.90 -27.73
N ASN A 246 -3.82 -17.32 -27.92
CA ASN A 246 -2.59 -18.05 -28.23
C ASN A 246 -2.06 -18.80 -26.97
N PRO A 247 -1.98 -20.14 -27.00
CA PRO A 247 -1.51 -20.94 -25.86
C PRO A 247 -0.09 -20.61 -25.38
N GLU A 248 0.82 -20.24 -26.27
CA GLU A 248 2.22 -19.93 -25.92
C GLU A 248 2.32 -18.62 -25.14
N ILE A 249 1.65 -17.57 -25.63
CA ILE A 249 1.58 -16.27 -24.97
C ILE A 249 0.89 -16.41 -23.60
N ARG A 250 -0.23 -17.14 -23.55
CA ARG A 250 -0.95 -17.41 -22.29
C ARG A 250 -0.07 -18.12 -21.26
N ARG A 251 0.77 -19.08 -21.68
CA ARG A 251 1.70 -19.75 -20.77
C ARG A 251 2.75 -18.79 -20.23
N MET A 252 3.33 -17.94 -21.07
CA MET A 252 4.31 -16.93 -20.63
C MET A 252 3.69 -15.93 -19.66
N GLU A 253 2.48 -15.42 -19.95
CA GLU A 253 1.76 -14.52 -19.04
C GLU A 253 1.40 -15.18 -17.71
N LEU A 254 0.96 -16.45 -17.74
CA LEU A 254 0.67 -17.22 -16.52
C LEU A 254 1.91 -17.34 -15.63
N MET A 255 3.06 -17.70 -16.22
CA MET A 255 4.31 -17.86 -15.48
C MET A 255 4.79 -16.53 -14.88
N ASN A 256 4.65 -15.42 -15.62
CA ASN A 256 4.94 -14.09 -15.09
C ASN A 256 3.99 -13.69 -13.94
N THR A 257 2.73 -14.11 -13.99
CA THR A 257 1.74 -13.82 -12.94
C THR A 257 2.00 -14.65 -11.67
N ILE A 258 2.49 -15.88 -11.81
CA ILE A 258 2.83 -16.77 -10.68
C ILE A 258 4.14 -16.34 -10.00
N ALA A 259 5.09 -15.78 -10.75
CA ALA A 259 6.39 -15.34 -10.22
C ALA A 259 6.29 -14.16 -9.24
N GLY A 260 5.18 -13.39 -9.28
CA GLY A 260 4.88 -12.30 -8.36
C GLY A 260 5.56 -10.98 -8.73
#